data_AF-A0A3R9SDL0-F1
#
_entry.id   AF-A0A3R9SDL0-F1
#
_cell.length_a   1.000
_cell.length_b   1.000
_cell.length_c   1.000
_cell.angle_alpha   90.00
_cell.angle_beta   90.00
_cell.angle_gamma   90.00
#
_symmetry.space_group_name_H-M   'P 1'
#
loop_
_entity.id
_entity.type
_entity.pdbx_description
1 polymer ?
#
loop_
_entity_poly.entity_id
_entity_poly.type
_entity_poly.pdbx_seq_one_letter_code
_entity_poly.pdbx_strand_id
1 'polypeptide(L)'
;FAKWRPERFSEFGSKQFQIVDSVINDEQNTLVFSVKSYLPVGWTSSRELFDESWDLYIAFYDKNTDLLFIHSSSKDGLVKRLVQLIAEDAIQVQGEYIFRALANLKRLKLQNVGLNKNKKGLRYSMHTGTEINDQIPDIEANRATKSNIFGKGYENGQLVSVGCSYKGKIWAMDSNSLDQWIAWCKGIGTKILDDTIDTNDVMKTAMQTEELEEFPNIRVLAVEWPIEILRKNEMKIRIKAVKWEESLINCDLIFSDEQNQDVKKLHLSLRTKYGLSKISMMIKDRGNVVFHSEDNLEIKIGEQSYSIDEFFDENP
;
A
#
# COMPACT_ATOMS: atom_id res chain seq x y z
N PHE A 1 -9.61 18.37 -29.56
CA PHE A 1 -9.72 18.14 -28.12
C PHE A 1 -11.13 17.69 -27.80
N ALA A 2 -11.27 16.70 -26.92
CA ALA A 2 -12.58 16.18 -26.54
C ALA A 2 -13.39 17.24 -25.80
N LYS A 3 -14.69 17.31 -26.07
CA LYS A 3 -15.57 18.27 -25.38
C LYS A 3 -16.20 17.59 -24.16
N TRP A 4 -16.00 18.19 -22.98
CA TRP A 4 -16.70 17.82 -21.76
C TRP A 4 -18.22 18.06 -21.91
N ARG A 5 -18.99 16.98 -21.83
CA ARG A 5 -20.46 16.93 -21.97
C ARG A 5 -21.07 16.05 -20.85
N PRO A 6 -20.96 16.47 -19.58
CA PRO A 6 -21.41 15.68 -18.45
C PRO A 6 -22.87 15.25 -18.57
N GLU A 7 -23.73 16.08 -19.17
CA GLU A 7 -25.17 15.85 -19.36
C GLU A 7 -25.51 14.56 -20.12
N ARG A 8 -24.59 14.09 -20.97
CA ARG A 8 -24.74 12.84 -21.73
C ARG A 8 -24.61 11.58 -20.86
N PHE A 9 -24.26 11.72 -19.57
CA PHE A 9 -24.29 10.59 -18.63
C PHE A 9 -25.68 9.94 -18.52
N SER A 10 -26.75 10.69 -18.81
CA SER A 10 -28.12 10.15 -18.86
C SER A 10 -28.27 8.98 -19.85
N GLU A 11 -27.50 8.96 -20.94
CA GLU A 11 -27.43 7.87 -21.93
C GLU A 11 -26.72 6.60 -21.37
N PHE A 12 -26.12 6.69 -20.18
CA PHE A 12 -25.55 5.54 -19.47
C PHE A 12 -26.67 4.61 -18.94
N GLY A 13 -27.85 5.17 -18.67
CA GLY A 13 -29.00 4.42 -18.17
C GLY A 13 -29.48 3.33 -19.13
N SER A 14 -29.87 2.19 -18.59
CA SER A 14 -30.55 1.12 -19.33
C SER A 14 -31.39 0.27 -18.36
N LYS A 15 -32.14 -0.72 -18.87
CA LYS A 15 -32.81 -1.71 -18.00
C LYS A 15 -31.83 -2.43 -17.06
N GLN A 16 -30.59 -2.62 -17.52
CA GLN A 16 -29.54 -3.30 -16.79
C GLN A 16 -28.77 -2.38 -15.84
N PHE A 17 -28.66 -1.10 -16.18
CA PHE A 17 -27.88 -0.10 -15.45
C PHE A 17 -28.79 1.10 -15.13
N GLN A 18 -29.42 1.08 -13.97
CA GLN A 18 -30.38 2.11 -13.57
C GLN A 18 -29.65 3.22 -12.83
N ILE A 19 -29.68 4.44 -13.36
CA ILE A 19 -29.18 5.62 -12.65
C ILE A 19 -30.18 5.93 -11.54
N VAL A 20 -29.71 5.98 -10.30
CA VAL A 20 -30.55 6.19 -9.12
C VAL A 20 -30.54 7.63 -8.66
N ASP A 21 -29.36 8.24 -8.60
CA ASP A 21 -29.16 9.62 -8.21
C ASP A 21 -27.97 10.20 -8.97
N SER A 22 -27.94 11.52 -9.15
CA SER A 22 -26.91 12.21 -9.90
C SER A 22 -26.84 13.69 -9.56
N VAL A 23 -25.62 14.23 -9.58
CA VAL A 23 -25.34 15.66 -9.44
C VAL A 23 -24.30 16.05 -10.49
N ILE A 24 -24.60 17.13 -11.22
CA ILE A 24 -23.62 17.85 -12.05
C ILE A 24 -23.30 19.16 -11.32
N ASN A 25 -22.03 19.41 -11.08
CA ASN A 25 -21.51 20.65 -10.54
C ASN A 25 -20.70 21.35 -11.63
N ASP A 26 -21.29 22.37 -12.26
CA ASP A 26 -20.65 23.14 -13.33
C ASP A 26 -19.49 24.00 -12.84
N GLU A 27 -19.56 24.50 -11.59
CA GLU A 27 -18.48 25.31 -10.99
C GLU A 27 -17.20 24.48 -10.82
N GLN A 28 -17.34 23.23 -10.37
CA GLN A 28 -16.23 22.30 -10.15
C GLN A 28 -15.97 21.35 -11.33
N ASN A 29 -16.74 21.46 -12.43
CA ASN A 29 -16.67 20.54 -13.58
C ASN A 29 -16.71 19.06 -13.18
N THR A 30 -17.61 18.73 -12.26
CA THR A 30 -17.70 17.40 -11.66
C THR A 30 -19.08 16.79 -11.91
N LEU A 31 -19.11 15.51 -12.23
CA LEU A 31 -20.31 14.67 -12.32
C LEU A 31 -20.18 13.55 -11.29
N VAL A 32 -21.20 13.38 -10.46
CA VAL A 32 -21.33 12.26 -9.52
C VAL A 32 -22.65 11.57 -9.81
N PHE A 33 -22.66 10.25 -9.94
CA PHE A 33 -23.91 9.51 -10.06
C PHE A 33 -23.77 8.08 -9.54
N SER A 34 -24.87 7.52 -9.05
CA SER A 34 -24.95 6.14 -8.58
C SER A 34 -25.76 5.28 -9.53
N VAL A 35 -25.28 4.07 -9.80
CA VAL A 35 -25.90 3.12 -10.71
C VAL A 35 -26.24 1.85 -9.96
N LYS A 36 -27.49 1.41 -10.07
CA LYS A 36 -27.93 0.08 -9.70
C LYS A 36 -27.79 -0.84 -10.91
N SER A 37 -26.93 -1.85 -10.81
CA SER A 37 -26.58 -2.76 -11.90
C SER A 37 -27.16 -4.17 -11.66
N TYR A 38 -27.66 -4.79 -12.73
CA TYR A 38 -28.15 -6.17 -12.73
C TYR A 38 -27.29 -7.03 -13.66
N LEU A 39 -26.36 -7.81 -13.12
CA LEU A 39 -25.40 -8.58 -13.91
C LEU A 39 -25.71 -10.08 -13.85
N PRO A 40 -25.64 -10.83 -14.96
CA PRO A 40 -25.83 -12.27 -14.93
C PRO A 40 -24.75 -12.93 -14.05
N VAL A 41 -25.15 -13.93 -13.26
CA VAL A 41 -24.21 -14.68 -12.43
C VAL A 41 -23.33 -15.60 -13.27
N GLY A 42 -22.05 -15.76 -12.89
CA GLY A 42 -21.06 -16.48 -13.71
C GLY A 42 -21.17 -18.02 -13.71
N TRP A 43 -22.00 -18.60 -12.84
CA TRP A 43 -22.05 -20.05 -12.58
C TRP A 43 -23.32 -20.74 -13.09
N THR A 44 -24.24 -20.02 -13.74
CA THR A 44 -25.42 -20.59 -14.39
C THR A 44 -25.78 -19.84 -15.66
N SER A 45 -26.50 -20.49 -16.56
CA SER A 45 -27.07 -19.90 -17.77
C SER A 45 -28.49 -19.37 -17.57
N SER A 46 -29.07 -19.52 -16.37
CA SER A 46 -30.40 -18.98 -16.05
C SER A 46 -30.41 -17.46 -16.22
N ARG A 47 -31.47 -16.95 -16.85
CA ARG A 47 -31.71 -15.50 -17.02
C ARG A 47 -32.48 -14.88 -15.85
N GLU A 48 -32.89 -15.70 -14.89
CA GLU A 48 -33.67 -15.28 -13.72
C GLU A 48 -32.76 -14.91 -12.52
N LEU A 49 -31.49 -15.32 -12.56
CA LEU A 49 -30.54 -15.08 -11.49
C LEU A 49 -29.50 -14.03 -11.92
N PHE A 50 -29.39 -12.98 -11.11
CA PHE A 50 -28.49 -11.87 -11.34
C PHE A 50 -27.88 -11.38 -10.03
N ASP A 51 -26.64 -10.93 -10.10
CA ASP A 51 -26.02 -10.12 -9.07
C ASP A 51 -26.55 -8.70 -9.18
N GLU A 52 -26.97 -8.15 -8.03
CA GLU A 52 -27.31 -6.75 -7.88
C GLU A 52 -26.12 -6.01 -7.27
N SER A 53 -25.62 -4.97 -7.94
CA SER A 53 -24.57 -4.09 -7.41
C SER A 53 -24.99 -2.62 -7.42
N TRP A 54 -24.42 -1.88 -6.48
CA TRP A 54 -24.61 -0.44 -6.35
C TRP A 54 -23.25 0.22 -6.55
N ASP A 55 -23.11 0.92 -7.67
CA ASP A 55 -21.84 1.43 -8.14
C ASP A 55 -21.84 2.97 -8.15
N LEU A 56 -20.79 3.57 -7.58
CA LEU A 56 -20.56 5.02 -7.59
C LEU A 56 -19.62 5.39 -8.74
N TYR A 57 -20.04 6.34 -9.55
CA TYR A 57 -19.24 6.97 -10.60
C TYR A 57 -18.99 8.43 -10.27
N ILE A 58 -17.74 8.85 -10.41
CA ILE A 58 -17.33 10.25 -10.28
C ILE A 58 -16.47 10.59 -11.50
N ALA A 59 -16.78 11.69 -12.16
CA ALA A 59 -16.00 12.23 -13.26
C ALA A 59 -15.64 13.68 -12.95
N PHE A 60 -14.36 14.02 -13.02
CA PHE A 60 -13.85 15.36 -12.78
C PHE A 60 -13.00 15.80 -13.96
N TYR A 61 -13.37 16.92 -14.59
CA TYR A 61 -12.62 17.52 -15.69
C TYR A 61 -11.82 18.73 -15.21
N ASP A 62 -10.49 18.60 -15.17
CA ASP A 62 -9.59 19.71 -14.85
C ASP A 62 -9.27 20.51 -16.12
N LYS A 63 -9.91 21.68 -16.25
CA LYS A 63 -9.71 22.61 -17.36
C LYS A 63 -8.27 23.15 -17.45
N ASN A 64 -7.52 23.19 -16.35
CA ASN A 64 -6.16 23.72 -16.35
C ASN A 64 -5.17 22.76 -17.02
N THR A 65 -5.36 21.47 -16.81
CA THR A 65 -4.50 20.41 -17.36
C THR A 65 -5.10 19.73 -18.59
N ASP A 66 -6.35 20.04 -18.94
CA ASP A 66 -7.15 19.34 -19.95
C ASP A 66 -7.25 17.82 -19.71
N LEU A 67 -7.43 17.44 -18.44
CA LEU A 67 -7.50 16.03 -18.02
C LEU A 67 -8.88 15.68 -17.48
N LEU A 68 -9.39 14.51 -17.88
CA LEU A 68 -10.61 13.91 -17.34
C LEU A 68 -10.25 12.72 -16.44
N PHE A 69 -10.57 12.83 -15.16
CA PHE A 69 -10.41 11.77 -14.17
C PHE A 69 -11.73 11.06 -13.94
N ILE A 70 -11.72 9.72 -13.98
CA ILE A 70 -12.90 8.90 -13.70
C ILE A 70 -12.59 7.96 -12.54
N HIS A 71 -13.42 8.01 -11.51
CA HIS A 71 -13.52 6.98 -10.48
C HIS A 71 -14.78 6.13 -10.72
N SER A 72 -14.64 4.82 -10.54
CA SER A 72 -15.78 3.91 -10.46
C SER A 72 -15.52 2.85 -9.39
N SER A 73 -16.53 2.53 -8.58
CA SER A 73 -16.51 1.34 -7.73
C SER A 73 -16.83 0.04 -8.51
N SER A 74 -17.22 0.15 -9.79
CA SER A 74 -17.53 -0.98 -10.67
C SER A 74 -16.29 -1.56 -11.36
N LYS A 75 -16.49 -2.64 -12.13
CA LYS A 75 -15.49 -3.15 -13.08
C LYS A 75 -15.19 -2.15 -14.22
N ASP A 76 -13.97 -2.18 -14.73
CA ASP A 76 -13.40 -1.24 -15.73
C ASP A 76 -14.20 -1.05 -17.03
N GLY A 77 -14.93 -2.07 -17.48
CA GLY A 77 -15.60 -2.04 -18.79
C GLY A 77 -16.59 -0.89 -18.94
N LEU A 78 -17.25 -0.51 -17.84
CA LEU A 78 -18.26 0.55 -17.83
C LEU A 78 -17.68 1.96 -17.85
N VAL A 79 -16.44 2.14 -17.36
CA VAL A 79 -15.73 3.42 -17.42
C VAL A 79 -15.52 3.88 -18.86
N LYS A 80 -15.14 2.96 -19.76
CA LYS A 80 -14.95 3.29 -21.18
C LYS A 80 -16.24 3.78 -21.84
N ARG A 81 -17.37 3.12 -21.55
CA ARG A 81 -18.69 3.54 -22.02
C ARG A 81 -19.03 4.93 -21.52
N LEU A 82 -18.80 5.20 -20.23
CA LEU A 82 -19.04 6.53 -19.66
C LEU A 82 -18.21 7.61 -20.37
N VAL A 83 -16.91 7.38 -20.56
CA VAL A 83 -16.02 8.34 -21.25
C VAL A 83 -16.51 8.63 -22.68
N GLN A 84 -16.91 7.61 -23.44
CA GLN A 84 -17.45 7.81 -24.80
C GLN A 84 -18.70 8.71 -24.84
N LEU A 85 -19.52 8.67 -23.78
CA LEU A 85 -20.72 9.51 -23.68
C LEU A 85 -20.35 10.96 -23.33
N ILE A 86 -19.54 11.15 -22.29
CA ILE A 86 -19.30 12.47 -21.69
C ILE A 86 -18.08 13.20 -22.29
N ALA A 87 -17.23 12.50 -23.04
CA ALA A 87 -16.03 13.03 -23.67
C ALA A 87 -15.61 12.14 -24.87
N GLU A 88 -16.43 12.13 -25.93
CA GLU A 88 -16.36 11.21 -27.07
C GLU A 88 -14.96 11.06 -27.71
N ASP A 89 -14.24 12.17 -27.92
CA ASP A 89 -12.91 12.18 -28.53
C ASP A 89 -11.75 12.07 -27.52
N ALA A 90 -12.03 11.71 -26.25
CA ALA A 90 -11.00 11.68 -25.23
C ALA A 90 -10.04 10.50 -25.45
N ILE A 91 -8.75 10.81 -25.40
CA ILE A 91 -7.70 9.81 -25.52
C ILE A 91 -7.28 9.40 -24.12
N GLN A 92 -7.27 8.08 -23.87
CA GLN A 92 -6.81 7.57 -22.59
C GLN A 92 -5.33 7.88 -22.40
N VAL A 93 -5.04 8.57 -21.31
CA VAL A 93 -3.68 8.83 -20.85
C VAL A 93 -3.07 7.51 -20.37
N GLN A 94 -1.99 7.07 -21.02
CA GLN A 94 -1.34 5.78 -20.77
C GLN A 94 0.12 5.81 -21.24
N GLY A 95 0.95 4.95 -20.64
CA GLY A 95 2.35 4.80 -21.01
C GLY A 95 3.31 5.09 -19.86
N GLU A 96 4.57 5.26 -20.21
CA GLU A 96 5.67 5.43 -19.26
C GLU A 96 5.47 6.66 -18.35
N TYR A 97 4.99 7.77 -18.90
CA TYR A 97 4.82 9.01 -18.15
C TYR A 97 3.75 8.94 -17.04
N ILE A 98 2.89 7.89 -17.01
CA ILE A 98 1.99 7.64 -15.87
C ILE A 98 2.79 7.41 -14.59
N PHE A 99 4.00 6.83 -14.68
CA PHE A 99 4.85 6.57 -13.51
C PHE A 99 5.40 7.84 -12.85
N ARG A 100 5.27 9.01 -13.51
CA ARG A 100 5.54 10.32 -12.87
C ARG A 100 4.61 10.60 -11.70
N ALA A 101 3.47 9.90 -11.58
CA ALA A 101 2.60 9.96 -10.40
C ALA A 101 3.35 9.67 -9.08
N LEU A 102 4.42 8.87 -9.15
CA LEU A 102 5.27 8.52 -8.01
C LEU A 102 6.39 9.53 -7.73
N ALA A 103 6.55 10.56 -8.58
CA ALA A 103 7.59 11.55 -8.43
C ALA A 103 7.41 12.36 -7.14
N ASN A 104 8.55 12.83 -6.62
CA ASN A 104 8.68 13.65 -5.42
C ASN A 104 8.25 12.98 -4.10
N LEU A 105 7.86 11.70 -4.12
CA LEU A 105 7.65 10.93 -2.90
C LEU A 105 8.98 10.74 -2.16
N LYS A 106 9.06 11.26 -0.93
CA LYS A 106 10.22 11.06 -0.06
C LYS A 106 10.08 9.72 0.67
N ARG A 107 11.21 9.05 0.91
CA ARG A 107 11.24 7.73 1.57
C ARG A 107 10.27 6.75 0.91
N LEU A 108 10.29 6.68 -0.42
CA LEU A 108 9.41 5.81 -1.19
C LEU A 108 9.77 4.35 -0.91
N LYS A 109 8.87 3.61 -0.25
CA LYS A 109 8.94 2.15 -0.11
C LYS A 109 8.07 1.52 -1.18
N LEU A 110 8.70 0.89 -2.16
CA LEU A 110 7.99 0.09 -3.16
C LEU A 110 7.46 -1.18 -2.49
N GLN A 111 6.18 -1.50 -2.76
CA GLN A 111 5.54 -2.70 -2.24
C GLN A 111 5.34 -3.74 -3.33
N ASN A 112 4.92 -3.28 -4.52
CA ASN A 112 4.72 -4.13 -5.69
C ASN A 112 5.30 -3.46 -6.93
N VAL A 113 6.10 -4.18 -7.71
CA VAL A 113 6.60 -3.75 -9.01
C VAL A 113 6.30 -4.83 -10.04
N GLY A 114 5.38 -4.53 -10.95
CA GLY A 114 5.03 -5.36 -12.09
C GLY A 114 5.83 -4.93 -13.31
N LEU A 115 6.47 -5.89 -13.98
CA LEU A 115 7.30 -5.68 -15.17
C LEU A 115 6.84 -6.57 -16.31
N ASN A 116 6.93 -6.06 -17.53
CA ASN A 116 6.83 -6.86 -18.74
C ASN A 116 8.23 -7.04 -19.33
N LYS A 117 8.65 -8.28 -19.57
CA LYS A 117 9.93 -8.62 -20.20
C LYS A 117 9.70 -9.29 -21.54
N ASN A 118 10.51 -8.96 -22.54
CA ASN A 118 10.48 -9.60 -23.86
C ASN A 118 11.24 -10.95 -23.83
N LYS A 119 10.85 -11.85 -22.92
CA LYS A 119 11.43 -13.20 -22.80
C LYS A 119 10.42 -14.24 -23.26
N LYS A 120 10.87 -15.24 -24.04
CA LYS A 120 10.02 -16.34 -24.53
C LYS A 120 9.41 -17.07 -23.32
N GLY A 121 8.07 -17.08 -23.23
CA GLY A 121 7.32 -17.77 -22.18
C GLY A 121 7.05 -16.99 -20.89
N LEU A 122 7.70 -15.83 -20.66
CA LEU A 122 7.44 -14.99 -19.48
C LEU A 122 7.22 -13.54 -19.92
N ARG A 123 5.95 -13.17 -20.07
CA ARG A 123 5.54 -11.83 -20.53
C ARG A 123 5.41 -10.82 -19.40
N TYR A 124 5.04 -11.29 -18.19
CA TYR A 124 4.80 -10.46 -17.01
C TYR A 124 5.41 -11.12 -15.76
N SER A 125 6.04 -10.31 -14.90
CA SER A 125 6.49 -10.70 -13.58
C SER A 125 6.08 -9.66 -12.54
N MET A 126 5.75 -10.11 -11.34
CA MET A 126 5.42 -9.29 -10.18
C MET A 126 6.51 -9.50 -9.13
N HIS A 127 7.06 -8.42 -8.60
CA HIS A 127 8.13 -8.45 -7.60
C HIS A 127 7.68 -7.70 -6.35
N THR A 128 7.99 -8.25 -5.19
CA THR A 128 7.58 -7.72 -3.88
C THR A 128 8.72 -7.85 -2.87
N GLY A 129 8.75 -6.94 -1.88
CA GLY A 129 9.78 -7.00 -0.83
C GLY A 129 11.19 -6.80 -1.38
N THR A 130 12.13 -7.62 -0.92
CA THR A 130 13.56 -7.55 -1.27
C THR A 130 13.82 -7.86 -2.75
N GLU A 131 12.97 -8.66 -3.40
CA GLU A 131 13.08 -9.00 -4.84
C GLU A 131 13.03 -7.77 -5.77
N ILE A 132 12.47 -6.66 -5.28
CA ILE A 132 12.38 -5.42 -6.06
C ILE A 132 13.79 -4.87 -6.34
N ASN A 133 14.73 -4.99 -5.40
CA ASN A 133 16.09 -4.48 -5.55
C ASN A 133 16.77 -5.10 -6.79
N ASP A 134 16.59 -6.40 -7.00
CA ASP A 134 17.17 -7.14 -8.13
C ASP A 134 16.64 -6.67 -9.49
N GLN A 135 15.47 -6.02 -9.51
CA GLN A 135 14.85 -5.54 -10.75
C GLN A 135 15.22 -4.09 -11.09
N ILE A 136 15.71 -3.31 -10.13
CA ILE A 136 16.07 -1.90 -10.36
C ILE A 136 17.03 -1.75 -11.55
N PRO A 137 18.12 -2.54 -11.68
CA PRO A 137 19.03 -2.41 -12.82
C PRO A 137 18.38 -2.68 -14.18
N ASP A 138 17.41 -3.61 -14.24
CA ASP A 138 16.67 -3.90 -15.48
C ASP A 138 15.70 -2.77 -15.86
N ILE A 139 15.11 -2.11 -14.87
CA ILE A 139 14.22 -0.96 -15.08
C ILE A 139 15.02 0.24 -15.57
N GLU A 140 16.12 0.57 -14.89
CA GLU A 140 16.97 1.71 -15.26
C GLU A 140 17.63 1.54 -16.63
N ALA A 141 18.02 0.31 -16.98
CA ALA A 141 18.58 -0.01 -18.29
C ALA A 141 17.52 -0.19 -19.40
N ASN A 142 16.23 0.08 -19.11
CA ASN A 142 15.11 -0.12 -20.03
C ASN A 142 15.04 -1.54 -20.64
N ARG A 143 15.47 -2.56 -19.90
CA ARG A 143 15.39 -3.98 -20.32
C ARG A 143 14.04 -4.62 -20.00
N ALA A 144 13.23 -3.94 -19.18
CA ALA A 144 11.87 -4.31 -18.86
C ALA A 144 10.95 -3.08 -18.93
N THR A 145 9.71 -3.28 -19.37
CA THR A 145 8.70 -2.23 -19.38
C THR A 145 7.93 -2.26 -18.07
N LYS A 146 7.81 -1.12 -17.39
CA LYS A 146 6.99 -0.97 -16.19
C LYS A 146 5.53 -1.29 -16.55
N SER A 147 4.92 -2.26 -15.87
CA SER A 147 3.52 -2.65 -16.04
C SER A 147 2.64 -1.93 -15.02
N ASN A 148 3.02 -2.03 -13.75
CA ASN A 148 2.38 -1.34 -12.65
C ASN A 148 3.35 -1.22 -11.48
N ILE A 149 3.20 -0.16 -10.67
CA ILE A 149 4.01 0.07 -9.48
C ILE A 149 3.06 0.52 -8.38
N PHE A 150 3.30 0.04 -7.17
CA PHE A 150 2.64 0.53 -5.96
C PHE A 150 3.66 0.73 -4.85
N GLY A 151 3.57 1.87 -4.17
CA GLY A 151 4.45 2.20 -3.06
C GLY A 151 3.81 3.16 -2.07
N LYS A 152 4.48 3.31 -0.92
CA LYS A 152 4.14 4.26 0.13
C LYS A 152 5.32 5.20 0.36
N GLY A 153 5.05 6.45 0.67
CA GLY A 153 6.09 7.42 0.94
C GLY A 153 5.52 8.64 1.63
N TYR A 154 6.26 9.73 1.60
CA TYR A 154 5.85 10.99 2.21
C TYR A 154 5.81 12.10 1.17
N GLU A 155 4.72 12.85 1.19
CA GLU A 155 4.55 14.06 0.39
C GLU A 155 4.03 15.16 1.31
N ASN A 156 4.66 16.34 1.29
CA ASN A 156 4.32 17.46 2.18
C ASN A 156 4.22 17.07 3.66
N GLY A 157 5.09 16.15 4.11
CA GLY A 157 5.13 15.66 5.49
C GLY A 157 4.03 14.65 5.85
N GLN A 158 3.13 14.31 4.93
CA GLN A 158 2.06 13.33 5.15
C GLN A 158 2.42 11.98 4.54
N LEU A 159 2.04 10.90 5.23
CA LEU A 159 2.15 9.55 4.69
C LEU A 159 1.13 9.38 3.58
N VAL A 160 1.59 9.02 2.39
CA VAL A 160 0.75 8.79 1.21
C VAL A 160 1.04 7.42 0.60
N SER A 161 0.06 6.88 -0.12
CA SER A 161 0.24 5.70 -0.95
C SER A 161 -0.16 6.02 -2.37
N VAL A 162 0.61 5.56 -3.35
CA VAL A 162 0.34 5.79 -4.76
C VAL A 162 0.65 4.51 -5.51
N GLY A 163 -0.31 4.11 -6.33
CA GLY A 163 -0.14 3.07 -7.33
C GLY A 163 -0.50 3.58 -8.69
N CYS A 164 0.19 3.09 -9.70
CA CYS A 164 -0.09 3.46 -11.08
C CYS A 164 0.24 2.29 -12.02
N SER A 165 -0.41 2.29 -13.18
CA SER A 165 -0.22 1.27 -14.21
C SER A 165 0.04 1.90 -15.57
N TYR A 166 0.80 1.19 -16.41
CA TYR A 166 1.06 1.59 -17.79
C TYR A 166 -0.23 1.86 -18.56
N LYS A 167 -1.33 1.19 -18.20
CA LYS A 167 -2.67 1.36 -18.81
C LYS A 167 -3.42 2.59 -18.30
N GLY A 168 -2.79 3.51 -17.58
CA GLY A 168 -3.41 4.79 -17.21
C GLY A 168 -4.23 4.80 -15.93
N LYS A 169 -4.29 3.69 -15.18
CA LYS A 169 -4.88 3.72 -13.84
C LYS A 169 -3.90 4.27 -12.82
N ILE A 170 -4.39 5.13 -11.94
CA ILE A 170 -3.67 5.65 -10.77
C ILE A 170 -4.60 5.52 -9.58
N TRP A 171 -4.10 5.06 -8.43
CA TRP A 171 -4.90 4.81 -7.22
C TRP A 171 -4.09 5.09 -5.95
N ALA A 172 -4.79 5.22 -4.84
CA ALA A 172 -4.24 5.32 -3.49
C ALA A 172 -5.06 4.41 -2.56
N MET A 173 -4.42 3.89 -1.51
CA MET A 173 -5.10 3.19 -0.42
C MET A 173 -5.57 4.21 0.61
N ASP A 174 -6.56 5.00 0.23
CA ASP A 174 -7.11 6.08 1.04
C ASP A 174 -8.63 6.16 0.87
N SER A 175 -9.32 6.74 1.85
CA SER A 175 -10.77 6.91 1.86
C SER A 175 -11.10 8.36 2.24
N ASN A 176 -11.09 9.22 1.22
CA ASN A 176 -11.19 10.66 1.38
C ASN A 176 -12.53 11.21 0.86
N SER A 177 -12.81 12.47 1.24
CA SER A 177 -13.93 13.24 0.69
C SER A 177 -13.75 13.54 -0.81
N LEU A 178 -14.84 13.91 -1.49
CA LEU A 178 -14.81 14.28 -2.91
C LEU A 178 -13.85 15.45 -3.18
N ASP A 179 -13.84 16.48 -2.33
CA ASP A 179 -12.96 17.65 -2.50
C ASP A 179 -11.47 17.27 -2.41
N GLN A 180 -11.14 16.37 -1.48
CA GLN A 180 -9.78 15.82 -1.36
C GLN A 180 -9.42 14.96 -2.56
N TRP A 181 -10.35 14.17 -3.11
CA TRP A 181 -10.13 13.40 -4.34
C TRP A 181 -9.87 14.33 -5.54
N ILE A 182 -10.64 15.41 -5.69
CA ILE A 182 -10.43 16.42 -6.73
C ILE A 182 -9.05 17.08 -6.57
N ALA A 183 -8.68 17.48 -5.35
CA ALA A 183 -7.35 18.06 -5.08
C ALA A 183 -6.21 17.08 -5.41
N TRP A 184 -6.40 15.80 -5.09
CA TRP A 184 -5.46 14.74 -5.43
C TRP A 184 -5.33 14.55 -6.94
N CYS A 185 -6.46 14.51 -7.68
CA CYS A 185 -6.46 14.45 -9.15
C CYS A 185 -5.67 15.60 -9.78
N LYS A 186 -5.84 16.83 -9.29
CA LYS A 186 -5.06 18.01 -9.75
C LYS A 186 -3.56 17.80 -9.54
N GLY A 187 -3.16 17.35 -8.35
CA GLY A 187 -1.75 17.07 -8.03
C GLY A 187 -1.16 15.94 -8.88
N ILE A 188 -1.93 14.89 -9.18
CA ILE A 188 -1.53 13.83 -10.11
C ILE A 188 -1.40 14.40 -11.53
N GLY A 189 -2.37 15.19 -11.99
CA GLY A 189 -2.37 15.83 -13.30
C GLY A 189 -1.12 16.66 -13.56
N THR A 190 -0.70 17.46 -12.58
CA THR A 190 0.54 18.24 -12.67
C THR A 190 1.77 17.36 -12.82
N LYS A 191 1.85 16.22 -12.11
CA LYS A 191 3.01 15.31 -12.19
C LYS A 191 3.08 14.57 -13.53
N ILE A 192 1.96 14.04 -14.01
CA ILE A 192 1.96 13.21 -15.23
C ILE A 192 2.26 14.02 -16.49
N LEU A 193 1.85 15.30 -16.52
CA LEU A 193 2.09 16.20 -17.64
C LEU A 193 3.45 16.91 -17.60
N ASP A 194 4.15 16.89 -16.46
CA ASP A 194 5.47 17.48 -16.33
C ASP A 194 6.52 16.62 -17.06
N ASP A 195 7.00 17.11 -18.20
CA ASP A 195 7.96 16.42 -19.05
C ASP A 195 9.40 16.44 -18.52
N THR A 196 9.68 17.27 -17.50
CA THR A 196 10.98 17.34 -16.84
C THR A 196 11.23 16.19 -15.87
N ILE A 197 10.18 15.44 -15.51
CA ILE A 197 10.27 14.29 -14.61
C ILE A 197 10.70 13.04 -15.39
N ASP A 198 11.90 12.55 -15.06
CA ASP A 198 12.37 11.21 -15.45
C ASP A 198 11.68 10.14 -14.57
N THR A 199 10.98 9.20 -15.21
CA THR A 199 10.27 8.11 -14.53
C THR A 199 11.22 7.08 -13.91
N ASN A 200 12.50 7.08 -14.30
CA ASN A 200 13.53 6.26 -13.66
C ASN A 200 14.03 6.86 -12.33
N ASP A 201 13.90 8.17 -12.11
CA ASP A 201 14.31 8.78 -10.83
C ASP A 201 13.46 8.30 -9.65
N VAL A 202 12.24 7.82 -9.92
CA VAL A 202 11.39 7.13 -8.95
C VAL A 202 12.10 5.89 -8.38
N MET A 203 12.86 5.15 -9.20
CA MET A 203 13.60 3.97 -8.75
C MET A 203 14.85 4.36 -7.95
N LYS A 204 15.54 5.44 -8.32
CA LYS A 204 16.70 5.94 -7.59
C LYS A 204 16.36 6.44 -6.18
N THR A 205 15.15 6.97 -6.01
CA THR A 205 14.65 7.49 -4.72
C THR A 205 13.91 6.45 -3.90
N ALA A 206 13.65 5.26 -4.47
CA ALA A 206 13.05 4.16 -3.76
C ALA A 206 14.04 3.59 -2.73
N MET A 207 13.56 3.41 -1.50
CA MET A 207 14.29 2.75 -0.44
C MET A 207 14.44 1.27 -0.80
N GLN A 208 15.67 0.80 -0.78
CA GLN A 208 16.01 -0.60 -0.93
C GLN A 208 15.92 -1.28 0.45
N THR A 209 15.36 -2.48 0.48
CA THR A 209 15.32 -3.31 1.69
C THR A 209 16.42 -4.34 1.59
N GLU A 210 17.32 -4.37 2.55
CA GLU A 210 18.37 -5.39 2.64
C GLU A 210 18.07 -6.29 3.82
N GLU A 211 18.38 -7.58 3.68
CA GLU A 211 18.33 -8.51 4.81
C GLU A 211 19.54 -8.25 5.71
N LEU A 212 19.31 -8.14 7.01
CA LEU A 212 20.40 -8.01 7.97
C LEU A 212 21.06 -9.37 8.18
N GLU A 213 22.35 -9.48 7.86
CA GLU A 213 23.20 -10.62 8.25
C GLU A 213 23.95 -10.36 9.57
N GLU A 214 24.12 -9.08 9.90
CA GLU A 214 24.83 -8.55 11.06
C GLU A 214 24.10 -7.29 11.53
N PHE A 215 24.14 -6.98 12.83
CA PHE A 215 23.65 -5.70 13.32
C PHE A 215 24.62 -4.58 12.92
N PRO A 216 24.13 -3.48 12.31
CA PRO A 216 24.98 -2.36 11.97
C PRO A 216 25.60 -1.75 13.23
N ASN A 217 26.84 -1.26 13.13
CA ASN A 217 27.52 -0.56 14.23
C ASN A 217 26.96 0.86 14.42
N ILE A 218 25.69 0.94 14.77
CA ILE A 218 24.93 2.14 15.06
C ILE A 218 24.25 1.97 16.43
N ARG A 219 24.04 3.09 17.12
CA ARG A 219 23.39 3.05 18.43
C ARG A 219 21.91 2.73 18.28
N VAL A 220 21.43 1.72 19.03
CA VAL A 220 20.00 1.44 19.17
C VAL A 220 19.31 2.66 19.77
N LEU A 221 18.27 3.15 19.10
CA LEU A 221 17.52 4.32 19.56
C LEU A 221 16.37 3.95 20.49
N ALA A 222 15.66 2.88 20.17
CA ALA A 222 14.51 2.38 20.93
C ALA A 222 14.31 0.88 20.66
N VAL A 223 13.64 0.22 21.59
CA VAL A 223 13.16 -1.16 21.49
C VAL A 223 11.70 -1.11 21.87
N GLU A 224 10.84 -1.61 21.00
CA GLU A 224 9.39 -1.55 21.16
C GLU A 224 8.81 -2.96 21.17
N TRP A 225 7.65 -3.11 21.82
CA TRP A 225 6.92 -4.36 21.76
C TRP A 225 6.38 -4.62 20.34
N PRO A 226 6.25 -5.89 19.91
CA PRO A 226 5.64 -6.23 18.63
C PRO A 226 4.25 -5.61 18.44
N ILE A 227 3.96 -5.13 17.23
CA ILE A 227 2.73 -4.37 16.91
C ILE A 227 1.46 -5.20 17.15
N GLU A 228 1.58 -6.53 17.07
CA GLU A 228 0.54 -7.53 17.33
C GLU A 228 0.03 -7.46 18.77
N ILE A 229 0.91 -7.09 19.71
CA ILE A 229 0.58 -6.87 21.12
C ILE A 229 -0.02 -5.48 21.31
N LEU A 230 0.59 -4.45 20.71
CA LEU A 230 0.17 -3.06 20.86
C LEU A 230 -1.26 -2.78 20.36
N ARG A 231 -1.79 -3.63 19.47
CA ARG A 231 -3.18 -3.54 18.97
C ARG A 231 -4.21 -4.25 19.85
N LYS A 232 -3.78 -4.94 20.92
CA LYS A 232 -4.65 -5.69 21.82
C LYS A 232 -4.88 -4.90 23.11
N ASN A 233 -5.90 -5.30 23.86
CA ASN A 233 -6.14 -4.74 25.19
C ASN A 233 -5.03 -5.20 26.15
N GLU A 234 -4.19 -4.27 26.60
CA GLU A 234 -3.03 -4.52 27.48
C GLU A 234 -3.38 -5.24 28.79
N MET A 235 -4.60 -5.06 29.32
CA MET A 235 -5.04 -5.75 30.55
C MET A 235 -5.15 -7.26 30.37
N LYS A 236 -5.21 -7.74 29.12
CA LYS A 236 -5.24 -9.18 28.79
C LYS A 236 -3.85 -9.74 28.51
N ILE A 237 -2.80 -8.96 28.70
CA ILE A 237 -1.42 -9.36 28.37
C ILE A 237 -0.59 -9.34 29.64
N ARG A 238 0.01 -10.49 29.94
CA ARG A 238 0.81 -10.70 31.15
C ARG A 238 2.10 -11.42 30.80
N ILE A 239 3.19 -11.02 31.44
CA ILE A 239 4.45 -11.74 31.41
C ILE A 239 4.58 -12.55 32.68
N LYS A 240 5.01 -13.79 32.55
CA LYS A 240 5.15 -14.72 33.66
C LYS A 240 6.55 -15.33 33.63
N ALA A 241 7.18 -15.36 34.79
CA ALA A 241 8.37 -16.16 35.06
C ALA A 241 8.01 -17.26 36.07
N VAL A 242 8.98 -18.10 36.42
CA VAL A 242 8.80 -19.17 37.42
C VAL A 242 8.30 -18.64 38.77
N LYS A 243 8.72 -17.44 39.18
CA LYS A 243 8.47 -16.90 40.53
C LYS A 243 7.51 -15.71 40.57
N TRP A 244 7.11 -15.18 39.42
CA TRP A 244 6.32 -13.94 39.36
C TRP A 244 5.47 -13.89 38.10
N GLU A 245 4.40 -13.11 38.15
CA GLU A 245 3.57 -12.77 37.01
C GLU A 245 3.22 -11.30 37.11
N GLU A 246 3.29 -10.58 35.99
CA GLU A 246 3.08 -9.14 35.92
C GLU A 246 2.30 -8.76 34.66
N SER A 247 1.53 -7.69 34.73
CA SER A 247 0.88 -7.13 33.54
C SER A 247 1.92 -6.48 32.62
N LEU A 248 1.74 -6.62 31.30
CA LEU A 248 2.63 -6.05 30.30
C LEU A 248 2.84 -4.53 30.49
N ILE A 249 1.83 -3.80 30.95
CA ILE A 249 1.93 -2.35 31.18
C ILE A 249 2.99 -1.96 32.22
N ASN A 250 3.38 -2.89 33.08
CA ASN A 250 4.41 -2.72 34.10
C ASN A 250 5.77 -3.31 33.67
N CYS A 251 5.91 -3.66 32.38
CA CYS A 251 7.09 -4.28 31.81
C CYS A 251 7.63 -3.43 30.65
N ASP A 252 8.92 -3.13 30.68
CA ASP A 252 9.60 -2.41 29.60
C ASP A 252 10.67 -3.28 28.94
N LEU A 253 10.74 -3.25 27.61
CA LEU A 253 11.93 -3.73 26.90
C LEU A 253 12.96 -2.59 26.84
N ILE A 254 14.16 -2.86 27.34
CA ILE A 254 15.26 -1.90 27.32
C ILE A 254 16.49 -2.53 26.65
N PHE A 255 17.33 -1.69 26.06
CA PHE A 255 18.61 -2.11 25.54
C PHE A 255 19.58 -2.41 26.69
N SER A 256 20.40 -3.46 26.57
CA SER A 256 21.45 -3.79 27.54
C SER A 256 22.72 -3.00 27.20
N ASP A 257 23.37 -2.39 28.20
CA ASP A 257 24.67 -1.71 28.02
C ASP A 257 25.85 -2.69 27.81
N GLU A 258 25.58 -3.98 27.69
CA GLU A 258 26.60 -5.00 27.43
C GLU A 258 27.27 -4.77 26.07
N GLN A 259 28.61 -4.78 26.07
CA GLN A 259 29.37 -4.70 24.82
C GLN A 259 29.11 -5.95 23.99
N ASN A 260 28.39 -5.79 22.88
CA ASN A 260 28.26 -6.84 21.86
C ASN A 260 29.65 -7.17 21.30
N GLN A 261 30.19 -8.33 21.69
CA GLN A 261 31.38 -8.89 21.06
C GLN A 261 31.06 -9.60 19.76
N ASP A 262 29.81 -10.05 19.60
CA ASP A 262 29.29 -10.70 18.40
C ASP A 262 28.38 -9.74 17.64
N VAL A 263 28.78 -9.38 16.43
CA VAL A 263 28.03 -8.48 15.53
C VAL A 263 26.68 -9.04 15.11
N LYS A 264 26.45 -10.35 15.28
CA LYS A 264 25.16 -11.00 14.99
C LYS A 264 24.24 -11.06 16.20
N LYS A 265 24.66 -10.58 17.37
CA LYS A 265 23.85 -10.61 18.59
C LYS A 265 23.52 -9.21 19.06
N LEU A 266 22.33 -9.08 19.63
CA LEU A 266 21.87 -7.88 20.34
C LEU A 266 21.34 -8.31 21.70
N HIS A 267 21.80 -7.65 22.76
CA HIS A 267 21.33 -7.90 24.11
C HIS A 267 20.26 -6.87 24.51
N LEU A 268 19.13 -7.39 24.96
CA LEU A 268 17.98 -6.68 25.48
C LEU A 268 17.75 -7.10 26.92
N SER A 269 16.90 -6.37 27.63
CA SER A 269 16.44 -6.77 28.95
C SER A 269 14.98 -6.41 29.14
N LEU A 270 14.23 -7.33 29.72
CA LEU A 270 12.89 -7.06 30.23
C LEU A 270 13.03 -6.48 31.64
N ARG A 271 12.63 -5.21 31.81
CA ARG A 271 12.57 -4.56 33.10
C ARG A 271 11.19 -4.73 33.71
N THR A 272 11.16 -5.22 34.94
CA THR A 272 9.96 -5.34 35.76
C THR A 272 10.23 -4.82 37.17
N LYS A 273 9.20 -4.74 38.02
CA LYS A 273 9.39 -4.46 39.46
C LYS A 273 10.17 -5.55 40.21
N TYR A 274 10.32 -6.74 39.61
CA TYR A 274 11.03 -7.88 40.19
C TYR A 274 12.51 -7.95 39.81
N GLY A 275 12.95 -7.14 38.84
CA GLY A 275 14.33 -7.11 38.35
C GLY A 275 14.42 -7.00 36.83
N LEU A 276 15.63 -7.24 36.33
CA LEU A 276 15.94 -7.31 34.90
C LEU A 276 16.09 -8.78 34.50
N SER A 277 15.37 -9.20 33.47
CA SER A 277 15.54 -10.50 32.81
C SER A 277 16.23 -10.29 31.47
N LYS A 278 17.37 -10.96 31.25
CA LYS A 278 18.14 -10.79 30.02
C LYS A 278 17.51 -11.55 28.86
N ILE A 279 17.49 -10.90 27.70
CA ILE A 279 17.02 -11.46 26.44
C ILE A 279 18.08 -11.19 25.38
N SER A 280 18.52 -12.20 24.64
CA SER A 280 19.41 -12.03 23.50
C SER A 280 18.68 -12.30 22.20
N MET A 281 18.83 -11.42 21.22
CA MET A 281 18.42 -11.62 19.83
C MET A 281 19.65 -11.97 19.00
N MET A 282 19.56 -13.00 18.16
CA MET A 282 20.64 -13.43 17.28
C MET A 282 20.17 -13.59 15.84
N ILE A 283 20.87 -12.98 14.89
CA ILE A 283 20.65 -13.21 13.46
C ILE A 283 21.23 -14.59 13.10
N LYS A 284 20.39 -15.52 12.65
CA LYS A 284 20.82 -16.85 12.18
C LYS A 284 21.22 -16.80 10.71
N ASP A 285 20.25 -16.54 9.83
CA ASP A 285 20.41 -16.48 8.38
C ASP A 285 19.28 -15.69 7.71
N ARG A 286 19.56 -14.95 6.64
CA ARG A 286 18.55 -14.31 5.77
C ARG A 286 17.43 -13.56 6.52
N GLY A 287 17.80 -12.74 7.50
CA GLY A 287 16.83 -11.98 8.32
C GLY A 287 16.05 -12.79 9.36
N ASN A 288 16.25 -14.12 9.45
CA ASN A 288 15.74 -14.90 10.58
C ASN A 288 16.53 -14.55 11.84
N VAL A 289 15.80 -14.11 12.86
CA VAL A 289 16.35 -13.88 14.19
C VAL A 289 15.79 -14.91 15.16
N VAL A 290 16.59 -15.25 16.16
CA VAL A 290 16.18 -16.10 17.27
C VAL A 290 16.43 -15.38 18.57
N PHE A 291 15.42 -15.40 19.43
CA PHE A 291 15.42 -14.84 20.75
C PHE A 291 15.70 -15.92 21.78
N HIS A 292 16.36 -15.51 22.86
CA HIS A 292 16.58 -16.36 24.01
C HIS A 292 16.50 -15.55 25.29
N SER A 293 15.59 -15.95 26.19
CA SER A 293 15.43 -15.40 27.53
C SER A 293 16.06 -16.31 28.57
N GLU A 294 16.91 -15.76 29.43
CA GLU A 294 17.57 -16.54 30.50
C GLU A 294 16.57 -17.08 31.56
N ASP A 295 15.46 -16.36 31.80
CA ASP A 295 14.52 -16.64 32.89
C ASP A 295 13.31 -17.54 32.52
N ASN A 296 13.33 -18.20 31.34
CA ASN A 296 12.19 -18.99 30.80
C ASN A 296 10.86 -18.22 30.91
N LEU A 297 10.82 -17.02 30.32
CA LEU A 297 9.65 -16.16 30.40
C LEU A 297 8.54 -16.66 29.48
N GLU A 298 7.30 -16.53 29.93
CA GLU A 298 6.08 -16.81 29.17
C GLU A 298 5.31 -15.50 28.95
N ILE A 299 4.73 -15.33 27.77
CA ILE A 299 3.75 -14.28 27.48
C ILE A 299 2.35 -14.90 27.36
N LYS A 300 1.43 -14.41 28.18
CA LYS A 300 0.03 -14.79 28.16
C LYS A 300 -0.80 -13.71 27.48
N ILE A 301 -1.55 -14.07 26.44
CA ILE A 301 -2.43 -13.19 25.67
C ILE A 301 -3.86 -13.76 25.74
N GLY A 302 -4.69 -13.21 26.62
CA GLY A 302 -6.00 -13.79 26.92
C GLY A 302 -5.84 -15.17 27.57
N GLU A 303 -6.32 -16.23 26.92
CA GLU A 303 -6.22 -17.61 27.41
C GLU A 303 -5.01 -18.37 26.86
N GLN A 304 -4.34 -17.83 25.84
CA GLN A 304 -3.19 -18.46 25.19
C GLN A 304 -1.91 -18.06 25.90
N SER A 305 -0.97 -19.00 26.02
CA SER A 305 0.35 -18.79 26.64
C SER A 305 1.43 -19.29 25.68
N TYR A 306 2.49 -18.51 25.54
CA TYR A 306 3.62 -18.79 24.66
C TYR A 306 4.92 -18.58 25.43
N SER A 307 5.98 -19.28 25.07
CA SER A 307 7.32 -18.85 25.47
C SER A 307 7.61 -17.46 24.88
N ILE A 308 8.29 -16.58 25.62
CA ILE A 308 8.73 -15.29 25.07
C ILE A 308 9.65 -15.50 23.87
N ASP A 309 10.52 -16.52 23.93
CA ASP A 309 11.47 -16.84 22.86
C ASP A 309 10.70 -17.14 21.56
N GLU A 310 9.77 -18.09 21.61
CA GLU A 310 8.94 -18.48 20.46
C GLU A 310 8.06 -17.32 19.97
N PHE A 311 7.50 -16.54 20.89
CA PHE A 311 6.66 -15.41 20.52
C PHE A 311 7.44 -14.31 19.79
N PHE A 312 8.65 -13.99 20.24
CA PHE A 312 9.51 -13.01 19.56
C PHE A 312 10.13 -13.57 18.28
N ASP A 313 10.41 -14.87 18.18
CA ASP A 313 10.85 -15.49 16.92
C ASP A 313 9.80 -15.33 15.80
N GLU A 314 8.51 -15.47 16.15
CA GLU A 314 7.40 -15.25 15.21
C GLU A 314 7.09 -13.75 14.97
N ASN A 315 7.47 -12.88 15.92
CA ASN A 315 7.16 -11.44 15.92
C ASN A 315 8.42 -10.61 16.30
N PRO A 316 9.48 -10.63 15.45
CA PRO A 316 10.80 -10.10 15.80
C PRO A 316 10.95 -8.58 15.80
#